data_AF-A0A2V9TQF5-F1
#
_entry.id   AF-A0A2V9TQF5-F1
#
_cell.length_a   1.000
_cell.length_b   1.000
_cell.length_c   1.000
_cell.angle_alpha   90.00
_cell.angle_beta   90.00
_cell.angle_gamma   90.00
#
_symmetry.space_group_name_H-M   'P 1'
#
loop_
_entity.id
_entity.type
_entity.pdbx_description
1 polymer ?
#
loop_
_entity_poly.entity_id
_entity_poly.type
_entity_poly.pdbx_seq_one_letter_code
_entity_poly.pdbx_strand_id
1 'polypeptide(L)'
;MSAGAPPVKPQVKALNCPNCGAALVIRSFNTAVTIVCEGCHSILDAKDPNLQILQRFKVATDEDKPLIPLGTRGKIRGVDYEAIGYERRTIHVDGIPYSWHEY
;
A
#
# COMPACT_ATOMS: atom_id res chain seq x y z
N MET A 1 3.30 -39.15 -23.09
CA MET A 1 2.90 -38.73 -21.72
C MET A 1 3.92 -37.71 -21.24
N SER A 2 3.77 -36.42 -21.56
CA SER A 2 4.70 -35.40 -21.05
C SER A 2 4.35 -35.08 -19.61
N ALA A 3 5.29 -35.33 -18.70
CA ALA A 3 5.17 -34.92 -17.31
C ALA A 3 5.19 -33.39 -17.23
N GLY A 4 4.12 -32.81 -16.67
CA GLY A 4 4.04 -31.37 -16.43
C GLY A 4 5.11 -30.93 -15.43
N ALA A 5 5.72 -29.77 -15.70
CA ALA A 5 6.76 -29.21 -14.83
C ALA A 5 6.20 -28.97 -13.41
N PRO A 6 7.02 -29.20 -12.36
CA PRO A 6 6.60 -28.98 -10.98
C PRO A 6 6.26 -27.50 -10.73
N PRO A 7 5.30 -27.20 -9.84
CA PRO A 7 4.93 -25.83 -9.51
C PRO A 7 6.13 -25.12 -8.87
N VAL A 8 6.44 -23.92 -9.38
CA VAL A 8 7.50 -23.06 -8.83
C VAL A 8 7.13 -22.70 -7.40
N LYS A 9 8.00 -23.02 -6.44
CA LYS A 9 7.82 -22.61 -5.04
C LYS A 9 7.78 -21.08 -4.98
N PRO A 10 6.74 -20.46 -4.39
CA PRO A 10 6.71 -19.01 -4.25
C PRO A 10 7.87 -18.57 -3.36
N GLN A 11 8.75 -17.74 -3.92
CA GLN A 11 9.82 -17.10 -3.14
C GLN A 11 9.18 -15.98 -2.32
N VAL A 12 8.87 -16.26 -1.06
CA VAL A 12 8.45 -15.22 -0.12
C VAL A 12 9.71 -14.45 0.29
N LYS A 13 9.95 -13.31 -0.35
CA LYS A 13 10.97 -12.37 0.11
C LYS A 13 10.35 -11.50 1.19
N ALA A 14 10.85 -11.60 2.41
CA ALA A 14 10.51 -10.63 3.45
C ALA A 14 11.06 -9.27 3.03
N LEU A 15 10.18 -8.29 2.87
CA LEU A 15 10.53 -6.93 2.47
C LEU A 15 10.46 -6.04 3.70
N ASN A 16 11.57 -5.37 4.01
CA ASN A 16 11.64 -4.41 5.11
C ASN A 16 11.77 -3.00 4.53
N CYS A 17 11.16 -2.03 5.20
CA CYS A 17 11.29 -0.63 4.83
C CYS A 17 12.76 -0.19 4.97
N PRO A 18 13.41 0.33 3.91
CA PRO A 18 14.79 0.81 4.01
C PRO A 18 14.95 2.08 4.83
N ASN A 19 13.85 2.74 5.21
CA ASN A 19 13.87 3.93 6.04
C ASN A 19 13.83 3.61 7.55
N CYS A 20 12.92 2.74 8.00
CA CYS A 20 12.69 2.48 9.43
C CYS A 20 12.85 1.02 9.85
N GLY A 21 13.09 0.08 8.91
CA GLY A 21 13.25 -1.34 9.19
C GLY A 21 11.95 -2.12 9.42
N ALA A 22 10.78 -1.47 9.44
CA ALA A 22 9.49 -2.16 9.62
C ALA A 22 9.21 -3.15 8.48
N ALA A 23 8.60 -4.29 8.81
CA ALA A 23 8.15 -5.27 7.82
C ALA A 23 7.05 -4.67 6.92
N LEU A 24 7.14 -4.94 5.61
CA LEU A 24 6.16 -4.50 4.63
C LEU A 24 5.23 -5.67 4.27
N VAL A 25 3.93 -5.43 4.38
CA VAL A 25 2.89 -6.37 3.93
C VAL A 25 2.36 -5.88 2.59
N ILE A 26 2.72 -6.55 1.50
CA ILE A 26 2.29 -6.17 0.16
C ILE A 26 1.25 -7.16 -0.34
N ARG A 27 0.00 -6.70 -0.49
CA ARG A 27 -1.12 -7.54 -0.95
C ARG A 27 -1.25 -7.60 -2.47
N SER A 28 -0.69 -6.61 -3.17
CA SER A 28 -0.82 -6.42 -4.63
C SER A 28 0.55 -6.42 -5.34
N PHE A 29 1.46 -7.31 -4.97
CA PHE A 29 2.87 -7.27 -5.39
C PHE A 29 3.08 -7.13 -6.91
N ASN A 30 2.27 -7.81 -7.73
CA ASN A 30 2.41 -7.77 -9.20
C ASN A 30 1.90 -6.49 -9.87
N THR A 31 1.08 -5.69 -9.18
CA THR A 31 0.42 -4.51 -9.77
C THR A 31 0.73 -3.22 -9.02
N ALA A 32 1.30 -3.32 -7.82
CA ALA A 32 1.72 -2.17 -7.04
C ALA A 32 2.79 -1.37 -7.80
N VAL A 33 2.58 -0.05 -7.87
CA VAL A 33 3.58 0.90 -8.37
C VAL A 33 4.33 1.55 -7.21
N THR A 34 3.66 1.70 -6.08
CA THR A 34 4.22 2.25 -4.84
C THR A 34 3.78 1.40 -3.64
N ILE A 35 4.58 1.44 -2.57
CA ILE A 35 4.27 0.84 -1.27
C ILE A 35 4.40 1.93 -0.21
N VAL A 36 3.42 2.04 0.68
CA VAL A 36 3.49 2.92 1.84
C VAL A 36 3.88 2.07 3.06
N CYS A 37 4.94 2.45 3.77
CA CYS A 37 5.33 1.78 5.00
C CYS A 37 4.38 2.15 6.15
N GLU A 38 3.72 1.17 6.78
CA GLU A 38 2.85 1.42 7.93
C GLU A 38 3.59 1.95 9.17
N GLY A 39 4.89 1.69 9.29
CA GLY A 39 5.69 2.11 10.45
C GLY A 39 6.20 3.55 10.40
N CYS A 40 6.50 4.08 9.21
CA CYS A 40 7.05 5.44 9.07
C CYS A 40 6.44 6.27 7.93
N HIS A 41 5.48 5.72 7.20
CA HIS A 41 4.76 6.36 6.09
C HIS A 41 5.64 6.81 4.91
N SER A 42 6.88 6.36 4.83
CA SER A 42 7.68 6.53 3.62
C SER A 42 7.02 5.79 2.44
N ILE A 43 6.97 6.47 1.30
CA ILE A 43 6.53 5.93 0.01
C ILE A 43 7.74 5.33 -0.68
N LEU A 44 7.64 4.06 -1.06
CA LEU A 44 8.68 3.27 -1.68
C LEU A 44 8.26 2.91 -3.12
N ASP A 45 9.22 2.83 -4.03
CA ASP A 45 8.99 2.30 -5.37
C ASP A 45 8.82 0.78 -5.30
N ALA A 46 7.66 0.28 -5.70
CA ALA A 46 7.36 -1.15 -5.69
C ALA A 46 8.00 -1.91 -6.86
N LYS A 47 8.42 -1.19 -7.92
CA LYS A 47 9.06 -1.76 -9.11
C LYS A 47 10.57 -1.88 -8.93
N ASP A 48 11.16 -1.15 -7.98
CA ASP A 48 12.57 -1.26 -7.63
C ASP A 48 12.78 -2.43 -6.65
N PRO A 49 13.62 -3.44 -6.98
CA PRO A 49 13.92 -4.55 -6.07
C PRO A 49 14.59 -4.14 -4.75
N ASN A 50 15.13 -2.91 -4.67
CA ASN A 50 15.73 -2.31 -3.48
C ASN A 50 14.77 -1.38 -2.73
N LEU A 51 13.53 -1.22 -3.19
CA LEU A 51 12.50 -0.38 -2.57
C LEU A 51 12.96 1.08 -2.38
N GLN A 52 13.43 1.71 -3.45
CA GLN A 52 13.88 3.11 -3.41
C GLN A 52 12.84 4.00 -2.71
N ILE A 53 13.31 4.83 -1.77
CA ILE A 53 12.45 5.79 -1.07
C ILE A 53 12.11 6.93 -2.03
N LEU A 54 10.86 7.00 -2.47
CA LEU A 54 10.33 8.08 -3.30
C LEU A 54 10.04 9.33 -2.46
N GLN A 55 9.48 9.12 -1.27
CA GLN A 55 9.15 10.20 -0.34
C GLN A 55 9.26 9.74 1.10
N ARG A 56 9.83 10.59 1.96
CA ARG A 56 9.83 10.39 3.42
C ARG A 56 8.74 11.27 4.01
N PHE A 57 7.78 10.67 4.70
CA PHE A 57 6.85 11.40 5.55
C PHE A 57 7.44 11.50 6.95
N LYS A 58 7.63 12.72 7.45
CA LYS A 58 7.76 12.95 8.90
C LYS A 58 6.32 12.96 9.43
N VAL A 59 5.96 11.93 10.18
CA VAL A 59 4.63 11.70 10.76
C VAL A 59 4.02 13.00 11.33
N ALA A 60 2.96 13.45 10.66
CA ALA A 60 1.77 14.03 11.28
C ALA A 60 0.55 13.15 10.91
N THR A 61 0.75 11.84 10.78
CA THR A 61 -0.29 10.87 10.44
C THR A 61 -1.22 10.54 11.62
N ASP A 62 -0.92 11.03 12.83
CA ASP A 62 -1.85 10.93 13.96
C ASP A 62 -3.17 11.68 13.71
N GLU A 63 -3.16 12.68 12.81
CA GLU A 63 -4.30 13.55 12.56
C GLU A 63 -5.37 12.91 11.65
N ASP A 64 -5.06 11.85 10.90
CA ASP A 64 -5.97 11.38 9.83
C ASP A 64 -6.01 9.86 9.65
N LYS A 65 -6.88 9.23 10.42
CA LYS A 65 -7.09 7.77 10.39
C LYS A 65 -8.15 7.40 9.34
N PRO A 66 -7.96 6.29 8.62
CA PRO A 66 -8.95 5.83 7.67
C PRO A 66 -10.26 5.49 8.38
N LEU A 67 -11.37 6.01 7.86
CA LEU A 67 -12.72 5.66 8.28
C LEU A 67 -13.01 4.16 8.11
N ILE A 68 -12.50 3.55 7.03
CA ILE A 68 -12.52 2.11 6.80
C ILE A 68 -11.12 1.57 7.09
N PRO A 69 -10.90 0.84 8.20
CA PRO A 69 -9.59 0.29 8.52
C PRO A 69 -9.06 -0.61 7.39
N LEU A 70 -7.76 -0.55 7.14
CA LEU A 70 -7.13 -1.44 6.17
C LEU A 70 -7.29 -2.91 6.61
N GLY A 71 -7.48 -3.79 5.64
CA GLY A 71 -7.81 -5.20 5.85
C GLY A 71 -9.30 -5.47 6.10
N THR A 72 -10.15 -4.44 6.23
CA THR A 72 -11.61 -4.65 6.32
C THR A 72 -12.13 -5.35 5.08
N ARG A 73 -12.92 -6.40 5.26
CA ARG A 73 -13.58 -7.16 4.19
C ARG A 73 -15.09 -6.93 4.19
N GLY A 74 -15.68 -6.82 3.01
CA GLY A 74 -17.12 -6.62 2.85
C GLY A 74 -17.59 -6.80 1.42
N LYS A 75 -18.89 -6.61 1.18
CA LYS A 75 -19.49 -6.70 -0.15
C LYS A 75 -19.88 -5.33 -0.68
N ILE A 76 -19.48 -5.02 -1.91
CA ILE A 76 -19.96 -3.85 -2.66
C ILE A 76 -20.71 -4.37 -3.88
N ARG A 77 -22.01 -4.06 -3.97
CA ARG A 77 -22.89 -4.55 -5.04
C ARG A 77 -22.83 -6.08 -5.23
N GLY A 78 -22.71 -6.81 -4.13
CA GLY A 78 -22.65 -8.29 -4.11
C GLY A 78 -21.26 -8.90 -4.32
N VAL A 79 -20.27 -8.11 -4.75
CA VAL A 79 -18.89 -8.56 -4.99
C VAL A 79 -18.06 -8.37 -3.72
N ASP A 80 -17.20 -9.35 -3.37
CA ASP A 80 -16.32 -9.27 -2.21
C ASP A 80 -15.10 -8.37 -2.46
N TYR A 81 -14.82 -7.49 -1.51
CA TYR A 81 -13.69 -6.56 -1.51
C TYR A 81 -12.96 -6.58 -0.18
N GLU A 82 -11.67 -6.21 -0.21
CA GLU A 82 -10.83 -5.92 0.95
C GLU A 82 -10.25 -4.51 0.78
N ALA A 83 -10.35 -3.66 1.81
CA ALA A 83 -9.71 -2.35 1.81
C ALA A 83 -8.19 -2.53 1.97
N ILE A 84 -7.44 -2.37 0.89
CA ILE A 84 -5.98 -2.63 0.88
C ILE A 84 -5.13 -1.36 0.82
N GLY A 85 -5.75 -0.19 0.64
CA GLY A 85 -5.08 1.11 0.58
C GLY A 85 -5.95 2.23 1.15
N TYR A 86 -5.30 3.35 1.47
CA TYR A 86 -5.94 4.59 1.94
C TYR A 86 -5.11 5.78 1.46
N GLU A 87 -5.76 6.77 0.86
CA GLU A 87 -5.16 8.04 0.48
C GLU A 87 -6.10 9.20 0.84
N ARG A 88 -5.59 10.28 1.44
CA ARG A 88 -6.29 11.57 1.47
C ARG A 88 -5.74 12.47 0.39
N ARG A 89 -6.59 12.89 -0.53
CA ARG A 89 -6.26 13.94 -1.50
C ARG A 89 -6.82 15.26 -1.04
N THR A 90 -6.09 16.33 -1.33
CA THR A 90 -6.53 17.70 -1.10
C THR A 90 -6.25 18.55 -2.33
N ILE A 91 -7.27 19.23 -2.84
CA ILE A 91 -7.13 20.27 -3.87
C ILE A 91 -7.44 21.62 -3.27
N HIS A 92 -7.01 22.69 -3.94
CA HIS A 92 -7.32 24.06 -3.55
C HIS A 92 -8.10 24.73 -4.69
N VAL A 93 -9.26 25.32 -4.37
CA VAL A 93 -10.07 26.11 -5.30
C VAL A 93 -10.29 27.47 -4.65
N ASP A 94 -9.85 28.55 -5.30
CA ASP A 94 -9.89 29.91 -4.74
C ASP A 94 -9.30 30.02 -3.32
N GLY A 95 -8.25 29.25 -3.04
CA GLY A 95 -7.58 29.19 -1.74
C GLY A 95 -8.29 28.32 -0.69
N ILE A 96 -9.46 27.75 -1.01
CA ILE A 96 -10.21 26.86 -0.12
C ILE A 96 -9.76 25.41 -0.32
N PRO A 97 -9.33 24.69 0.74
CA PRO A 97 -8.94 23.29 0.63
C PRO A 97 -10.17 22.37 0.57
N TYR A 98 -10.18 21.44 -0.37
CA TYR A 98 -11.17 20.37 -0.47
C TYR A 98 -10.46 19.03 -0.35
N SER A 99 -10.79 18.28 0.69
CA SER A 99 -10.19 16.96 0.94
C SER A 99 -11.19 15.82 0.78
N TRP A 100 -10.72 14.67 0.33
CA TRP A 100 -11.48 13.42 0.31
C TRP A 100 -10.57 12.21 0.54
N HIS A 101 -11.19 11.10 0.91
CA HIS A 101 -10.54 9.82 1.15
C HIS A 101 -10.76 8.88 -0.04
N GLU A 102 -9.70 8.22 -0.49
CA GLU A 102 -9.71 7.16 -1.50
C GLU A 102 -9.32 5.82 -0.84
N TYR A 103 -9.99 4.74 -1.26
CA TYR A 103 -9.86 3.37 -0.75
C TYR A 103 -9.81 2.36 -1.89
#